data_AF-A0A1N6V707-F1
#
_entry.id   AF-A0A1N6V707-F1
#
_cell.length_a   1.000
_cell.length_b   1.000
_cell.length_c   1.000
_cell.angle_alpha   90.00
_cell.angle_beta   90.00
_cell.angle_gamma   90.00
#
_symmetry.space_group_name_H-M   'P 1'
#
loop_
_entity.id
_entity.type
_entity.pdbx_description
1 polymer ?
#
loop_
_entity_poly.entity_id
_entity_poly.type
_entity_poly.pdbx_seq_one_letter_code
_entity_poly.pdbx_strand_id
1 'polypeptide(L)' 'MSMLADLVEVVIGVDTHKDTHTAALLDTRTGGVLARVTVNTDPDGYAELV' A
#
# COMPACT_ATOMS: atom_id res chain seq x y z
N MET A 1 4.05 -3.35 24.04
CA MET A 1 3.83 -3.69 22.62
C MET A 1 5.05 -3.29 21.82
N SER A 2 5.55 -4.16 20.93
CA SER A 2 6.50 -3.79 19.88
C SER A 2 5.77 -3.10 18.72
N MET A 3 6.44 -2.19 18.00
CA MET A 3 5.85 -1.58 16.80
C MET A 3 5.85 -2.58 15.65
N LEU A 4 4.85 -2.51 14.77
CA LEU A 4 4.76 -3.42 13.60
C LEU A 4 6.00 -3.28 12.70
N ALA A 5 6.54 -2.07 12.56
CA ALA A 5 7.75 -1.79 11.80
C ALA A 5 8.99 -2.54 12.31
N ASP A 6 9.01 -2.95 13.58
CA ASP A 6 10.12 -3.72 14.17
C ASP A 6 10.02 -5.23 13.84
N LEU A 7 8.88 -5.66 13.29
CA LEU A 7 8.56 -7.09 13.08
C LEU A 7 8.56 -7.50 11.60
N VAL A 8 8.53 -6.53 10.67
CA VAL A 8 8.43 -6.79 9.22
C VAL A 8 9.36 -5.84 8.45
N GLU A 9 9.81 -6.27 7.27
CA GLU A 9 10.73 -5.49 6.42
C GLU A 9 10.00 -4.43 5.58
N VAL A 10 8.74 -4.72 5.23
CA VAL A 10 7.90 -3.85 4.40
C VAL A 10 6.47 -3.83 4.90
N VAL A 11 5.78 -2.72 4.64
CA VAL A 11 4.34 -2.57 4.88
C VAL A 11 3.67 -2.02 3.63
N ILE A 12 2.41 -2.40 3.41
CA ILE A 12 1.58 -1.80 2.36
C ILE A 12 0.55 -0.89 3.03
N GLY A 13 0.64 0.40 2.75
CA GLY A 13 -0.40 1.37 3.09
C GLY A 13 -1.38 1.51 1.93
N VAL A 14 -2.68 1.58 2.24
CA VAL A 14 -3.73 1.84 1.25
C VAL A 14 -4.42 3.17 1.56
N ASP A 15 -4.56 4.00 0.53
CA ASP A 15 -5.33 5.24 0.54
C ASP A 15 -6.54 5.04 -0.39
N THR A 16 -7.70 4.82 0.21
CA THR A 16 -8.94 4.55 -0.50
C THR A 16 -9.72 5.85 -0.68
N HIS A 17 -9.78 6.34 -1.91
CA HIS A 17 -10.70 7.40 -2.32
C HIS A 17 -11.93 6.78 -3.01
N LYS A 18 -12.98 7.59 -3.23
CA LYS A 18 -14.20 7.16 -3.92
C LYS A 18 -13.91 6.59 -5.31
N ASP A 19 -13.05 7.26 -6.07
CA ASP A 19 -12.84 6.97 -7.49
C ASP A 19 -11.58 6.14 -7.75
N THR A 20 -10.61 6.17 -6.83
CA THR A 20 -9.35 5.44 -6.96
C THR A 20 -8.89 4.85 -5.64
N HIS A 21 -8.07 3.80 -5.72
CA HIS A 21 -7.34 3.24 -4.59
C HIS A 21 -5.85 3.32 -4.88
N THR A 22 -5.08 3.86 -3.94
CA THR A 22 -3.63 3.91 -4.04
C THR A 22 -3.01 3.00 -3.00
N ALA A 23 -2.19 2.06 -3.44
CA ALA A 23 -1.37 1.24 -2.55
C ALA A 23 0.09 1.66 -2.66
N ALA A 24 0.76 1.80 -1.52
CA ALA A 24 2.18 2.11 -1.44
C ALA A 24 2.89 1.07 -0.59
N LEU A 25 3.94 0.46 -1.15
CA LEU A 25 4.87 -0.41 -0.43
C LEU A 25 5.95 0.46 0.20
N LEU A 26 6.12 0.37 1.51
CA LEU A 26 7.13 1.14 2.25
C LEU A 26 8.16 0.20 2.89
N ASP A 27 9.43 0.59 2.87
CA ASP A 27 10.47 -0.01 3.71
C ASP A 27 10.26 0.48 5.15
N THR A 28 10.14 -0.45 6.10
CA THR A 28 9.79 -0.13 7.50
C THR A 28 10.91 0.55 8.27
N ARG A 29 12.17 0.37 7.85
CA ARG A 29 13.35 0.92 8.53
C ARG A 29 13.56 2.39 8.19
N THR A 30 13.21 2.77 6.97
CA THR A 30 13.47 4.11 6.41
C THR A 30 12.18 4.93 6.23
N GLY A 31 11.02 4.29 6.16
CA GLY A 31 9.76 4.90 5.76
C GLY A 31 9.70 5.27 4.27
N GLY A 32 10.68 4.86 3.47
CA GLY A 32 10.76 5.15 2.04
C GLY A 32 9.74 4.35 1.23
N VAL A 33 9.15 4.96 0.20
CA VAL A 33 8.24 4.29 -0.74
C VAL A 33 9.06 3.51 -1.76
N LEU A 34 8.88 2.19 -1.78
CA LEU A 34 9.53 1.27 -2.72
C LEU A 34 8.74 1.11 -4.01
N ALA A 35 7.41 1.08 -3.92
CA ALA A 35 6.51 0.97 -5.06
C ALA A 35 5.18 1.66 -4.76
N ARG A 36 4.50 2.12 -5.80
CA ARG A 36 3.17 2.69 -5.73
C ARG A 36 2.35 2.29 -6.95
N VAL A 37 1.09 1.93 -6.72
CA VAL A 37 0.09 1.74 -7.76
C VAL A 37 -1.18 2.50 -7.39
N THR A 38 -1.84 3.06 -8.40
CA THR A 38 -3.16 3.68 -8.27
C THR A 38 -4.09 3.03 -9.28
N VAL A 39 -5.18 2.44 -8.79
CA VAL A 39 -6.19 1.75 -9.60
C VAL A 39 -7.53 2.45 -9.45
N ASN A 40 -8.44 2.24 -10.41
CA ASN A 40 -9.83 2.69 -10.27
C ASN A 40 -10.57 1.90 -9.19
N THR A 41 -11.59 2.50 -8.58
CA THR A 41 -12.50 1.82 -7.65
C THR A 41 -13.59 1.06 -8.42
N ASP A 42 -13.19 0.16 -9.30
CA ASP A 42 -14.07 -0.72 -10.08
C ASP A 42 -13.52 -2.16 -10.08
N PRO A 43 -14.30 -3.15 -10.57
CA PRO A 43 -13.84 -4.55 -10.57
C PRO A 43 -12.54 -4.79 -11.34
N ASP A 44 -12.28 -4.03 -12.40
CA ASP A 44 -11.06 -4.15 -13.20
C ASP A 44 -9.86 -3.62 -12.41
N GLY A 45 -10.01 -2.47 -11.76
CA GLY A 45 -9.01 -1.91 -10.87
C GLY A 45 -8.73 -2.78 -9.65
N TYR A 46 -9.75 -3.46 -9.10
CA TYR A 46 -9.54 -4.47 -8.06
C TYR A 46 -8.72 -5.65 -8.59
N ALA A 47 -9.04 -6.17 -9.79
CA ALA A 47 -8.30 -7.26 -10.41
C ALA A 47 -6.85 -6.90 -10.76
N GLU A 48 -6.56 -5.62 -11.05
CA GLU A 48 -5.20 -5.13 -11.23
C GLU A 48 -4.40 -5.10 -9.92
N LEU A 49 -5.08 -4.93 -8.78
CA LEU A 49 -4.44 -4.76 -7.47
C LEU A 49 -4.13 -6.09 -6.74
N VAL A 50 -4.77 -7.21 -7.10
CA VAL A 50 -4.68 -8.52 -6.38
C VAL A 50 -3.85 -9.59 -7.07
#